data_AF-A0A967W679-F1
#
_entry.id   AF-A0A967W679-F1
#
_cell.length_a   1.000
_cell.length_b   1.000
_cell.length_c   1.000
_cell.angle_alpha   90.00
_cell.angle_beta   90.00
_cell.angle_gamma   90.00
#
_symmetry.space_group_name_H-M   'P 1'
#
loop_
_entity.id
_entity.type
_entity.pdbx_description
1 polymer ?
#
loop_
_entity_poly.entity_id
_entity_poly.type
_entity_poly.pdbx_seq_one_letter_code
_entity_poly.pdbx_strand_id
1 'polypeptide(L)'
;MAEINIYGKENLPKDGPLIVVANHFSFLDPVAMIRISPWPIEFLGGAQFPHAPQIVRSLPQIWGYYPVFRGTASTYALRAAESILK
;
A
#
# COMPACT_ATOMS: atom_id res chain seq x y z
N MET A 1 6.67 -10.28 -19.47
CA MET A 1 6.61 -9.48 -18.23
C MET A 1 6.32 -8.03 -18.62
N ALA A 2 5.58 -7.27 -17.81
CA ALA A 2 5.27 -5.88 -18.12
C ALA A 2 6.53 -5.01 -18.10
N GLU A 3 6.65 -4.09 -19.04
CA GLU A 3 7.70 -3.08 -19.05
C GLU A 3 7.35 -1.97 -18.04
N ILE A 4 8.24 -1.71 -17.08
CA ILE A 4 8.06 -0.68 -16.05
C ILE A 4 9.22 0.30 -16.16
N ASN A 5 8.89 1.57 -16.46
CA ASN A 5 9.85 2.66 -16.51
C ASN A 5 9.80 3.45 -15.19
N ILE A 6 10.92 3.50 -14.48
CA ILE A 6 11.04 4.17 -13.17
C ILE A 6 11.95 5.38 -13.33
N TYR A 7 11.45 6.55 -12.95
CA TYR A 7 12.20 7.80 -12.95
C TYR A 7 12.40 8.28 -11.50
N GLY A 8 13.57 8.83 -11.19
CA GLY A 8 13.87 9.32 -9.84
C GLY A 8 14.10 8.21 -8.81
N LYS A 9 14.59 7.04 -9.22
CA LYS A 9 14.83 5.89 -8.33
C LYS A 9 15.83 6.23 -7.22
N GLU A 10 16.76 7.13 -7.50
CA GLU A 10 17.74 7.68 -6.57
C GLU A 10 17.12 8.48 -5.42
N ASN A 11 15.86 8.93 -5.55
CA ASN A 11 15.13 9.60 -4.48
C ASN A 11 14.62 8.63 -3.41
N LEU A 12 14.69 7.32 -3.66
CA LEU A 12 14.31 6.31 -2.69
C LEU A 12 15.40 6.21 -1.60
N PRO A 13 15.09 6.54 -0.34
CA PRO A 13 16.05 6.43 0.76
C PRO A 13 16.45 4.96 0.97
N LYS A 14 17.64 4.71 1.52
CA LYS A 14 18.10 3.33 1.73
C LYS A 14 17.25 2.59 2.75
N ASP A 15 16.87 3.29 3.82
CA ASP A 15 16.24 2.74 5.01
C ASP A 15 15.14 3.71 5.51
N GLY A 16 14.27 3.21 6.40
CA GLY A 16 13.12 3.95 6.92
C GLY A 16 13.32 4.61 8.30
N PRO A 17 12.22 5.11 8.91
CA PRO A 17 10.82 4.85 8.54
C PRO A 17 10.28 5.77 7.43
N LEU A 18 9.33 5.27 6.61
CA LEU A 18 8.84 5.94 5.40
C LEU A 18 7.33 5.87 5.28
N ILE A 19 6.72 6.96 4.79
CA ILE A 19 5.36 6.94 4.25
C ILE A 19 5.47 7.04 2.73
N VAL A 20 5.06 5.98 2.03
CA VAL A 20 4.99 5.99 0.57
C VAL A 20 3.56 6.33 0.15
N VAL A 21 3.41 7.39 -0.64
CA VAL A 21 2.11 7.86 -1.14
C VAL A 21 2.09 7.73 -2.65
N ALA A 22 1.06 7.07 -3.17
CA ALA A 22 0.85 6.89 -4.60
C ALA A 22 -0.61 7.19 -4.96
N ASN A 23 -0.82 7.77 -6.14
CA ASN A 23 -2.15 7.86 -6.72
C ASN A 23 -2.66 6.47 -7.10
N HIS A 24 -3.96 6.22 -6.96
CA HIS A 24 -4.57 4.91 -7.22
C HIS A 24 -5.55 4.98 -8.40
N PHE A 25 -5.19 4.38 -9.52
CA PHE A 25 -5.98 4.32 -10.77
C PHE A 25 -6.34 2.89 -11.19
N SER A 26 -5.68 1.88 -10.65
CA SER A 26 -5.86 0.48 -11.03
C SER A 26 -5.68 -0.47 -9.85
N PHE A 27 -6.40 -1.60 -9.87
CA PHE A 27 -6.20 -2.69 -8.92
C PHE A 27 -4.79 -3.30 -8.96
N LEU A 28 -4.01 -3.01 -10.01
CA LEU A 28 -2.62 -3.44 -10.11
C LEU A 28 -1.63 -2.52 -9.40
N ASP A 29 -2.04 -1.33 -8.94
CA ASP A 29 -1.13 -0.37 -8.33
C ASP A 29 -0.42 -0.93 -7.09
N PRO A 30 -1.07 -1.68 -6.17
CA PRO A 30 -0.37 -2.30 -5.05
C PRO A 30 0.71 -3.29 -5.51
N VAL A 31 0.43 -4.07 -6.57
CA VAL A 31 1.40 -5.02 -7.14
C VAL A 31 2.59 -4.29 -7.77
N ALA A 32 2.33 -3.18 -8.47
CA ALA A 32 3.37 -2.33 -9.02
C ALA A 32 4.25 -1.75 -7.91
N MET A 33 3.65 -1.24 -6.83
CA MET A 33 4.37 -0.71 -5.67
C MET A 33 5.24 -1.78 -5.01
N ILE A 34 4.70 -2.98 -4.76
CA ILE A 34 5.48 -4.12 -4.23
C ILE A 34 6.69 -4.42 -5.13
N ARG A 35 6.50 -4.35 -6.45
CA ARG A 35 7.55 -4.70 -7.41
C ARG A 35 8.69 -3.67 -7.47
N ILE A 36 8.38 -2.38 -7.27
CA ILE A 36 9.35 -1.28 -7.42
C ILE A 36 10.00 -0.86 -6.10
N SER A 37 9.32 -1.06 -4.97
CA SER A 37 9.84 -0.72 -3.65
C SER A 37 11.01 -1.64 -3.29
N PRO A 38 12.17 -1.11 -2.89
CA PRO A 38 13.33 -1.93 -2.54
C PRO A 38 13.27 -2.43 -1.08
N TRP A 39 12.26 -2.05 -0.31
CA TRP A 39 11.94 -2.52 1.03
C TRP A 39 10.54 -3.17 1.06
N PRO A 40 10.26 -4.04 2.06
CA PRO A 40 8.90 -4.49 2.33
C PRO A 40 7.97 -3.30 2.58
N ILE A 41 6.78 -3.33 1.98
CA ILE A 41 5.75 -2.29 2.18
C ILE A 41 4.47 -2.89 2.72
N GLU A 42 3.88 -2.19 3.67
CA GLU A 42 2.56 -2.47 4.25
C GLU A 42 1.54 -1.48 3.68
N PHE A 43 0.33 -1.95 3.39
CA PHE A 43 -0.70 -1.14 2.76
C PHE A 43 -1.73 -0.62 3.76
N LEU A 44 -2.16 0.62 3.55
CA LEU A 44 -3.37 1.19 4.14
C LEU A 44 -4.46 1.17 3.06
N GLY A 45 -5.59 0.53 3.35
CA GLY A 45 -6.64 0.33 2.34
C GLY A 45 -8.04 0.36 2.95
N GLY A 46 -9.06 0.67 2.14
CA GLY A 46 -10.45 0.65 2.62
C GLY A 46 -10.83 -0.72 3.16
N ALA A 47 -11.55 -0.76 4.28
CA ALA A 47 -12.06 -2.01 4.87
C ALA A 47 -13.06 -2.73 3.93
N GLN A 48 -13.67 -2.00 3.01
CA GLN A 48 -14.56 -2.53 1.99
C GLN A 48 -13.97 -2.25 0.60
N PHE A 49 -14.01 -3.26 -0.26
CA PHE A 49 -13.59 -3.18 -1.66
C PHE A 49 -14.82 -3.30 -2.58
N PRO A 50 -15.66 -2.25 -2.67
CA PRO A 50 -16.79 -2.27 -3.59
C PRO A 50 -16.27 -2.36 -5.02
N HIS A 51 -16.86 -3.24 -5.83
CA HIS A 51 -16.52 -3.46 -7.24
C HIS A 51 -15.13 -4.06 -7.54
N ALA A 52 -14.37 -4.51 -6.53
CA ALA A 52 -13.12 -5.21 -6.77
C ALA A 52 -13.37 -6.61 -7.39
N PRO A 53 -12.64 -7.00 -8.45
CA PRO A 53 -12.67 -8.36 -8.97
C PRO A 53 -12.35 -9.36 -7.86
N GLN A 54 -12.97 -10.54 -7.89
CA GLN A 54 -12.82 -11.56 -6.83
C GLN A 54 -11.34 -11.94 -6.60
N ILE A 55 -10.52 -11.95 -7.65
CA ILE A 55 -9.08 -12.21 -7.56
C ILE A 55 -8.34 -11.13 -6.74
N VAL A 56 -8.82 -9.89 -6.76
CA VAL A 56 -8.23 -8.75 -6.05
C VAL A 56 -8.64 -8.74 -4.57
N ARG A 57 -9.78 -9.34 -4.21
CA ARG A 57 -10.17 -9.51 -2.79
C ARG A 57 -9.22 -10.40 -1.99
N SER A 58 -8.47 -11.25 -2.68
CA SER A 58 -7.54 -12.22 -2.07
C SER A 58 -6.17 -11.61 -1.77
N LEU A 59 -5.76 -10.58 -2.52
CA LEU A 59 -4.47 -9.90 -2.35
C LEU A 59 -4.25 -9.36 -0.93
N PRO A 60 -5.20 -8.64 -0.32
CA PRO A 60 -5.06 -8.16 1.06
C PRO A 60 -5.00 -9.29 2.09
N GLN A 61 -5.60 -10.45 1.81
CA GLN A 61 -5.58 -11.61 2.71
C GLN A 61 -4.23 -12.35 2.68
N ILE A 62 -3.51 -12.30 1.56
CA ILE A 62 -2.22 -12.96 1.39
C ILE A 62 -1.07 -12.05 1.84
N TRP A 63 -1.13 -10.76 1.52
CA TRP A 63 -0.05 -9.81 1.81
C TRP A 63 -0.19 -9.14 3.18
N GLY A 64 -1.41 -9.01 3.69
CA GLY A 64 -1.71 -8.20 4.86
C GLY A 64 -1.87 -6.70 4.51
N TYR A 65 -2.81 -6.03 5.18
CA TYR A 65 -3.02 -4.60 5.07
C TYR A 65 -3.73 -4.07 6.32
N TYR A 66 -3.61 -2.77 6.58
CA TYR A 66 -4.35 -2.09 7.62
C TYR A 66 -5.68 -1.55 7.07
N PRO A 67 -6.84 -2.09 7.51
CA PRO A 67 -8.14 -1.60 7.08
C PRO A 67 -8.44 -0.22 7.64
N VAL A 68 -8.84 0.68 6.74
CA VAL A 68 -9.34 2.02 7.02
C VAL A 68 -10.86 2.00 6.95
N PHE A 69 -11.51 2.33 8.05
CA PHE A 69 -12.97 2.32 8.19
C PHE A 69 -13.52 3.72 7.95
N ARG A 70 -14.07 3.94 6.76
CA ARG A 70 -14.67 5.23 6.36
C ARG A 70 -15.81 5.61 7.30
N GLY A 71 -15.93 6.90 7.62
CA GLY A 71 -16.95 7.40 8.56
C GLY A 71 -16.63 7.16 10.03
N THR A 72 -15.46 6.60 10.35
CA THR A 72 -14.95 6.46 11.72
C THR A 72 -13.65 7.25 11.87
N ALA A 73 -13.18 7.42 13.11
CA ALA A 73 -11.88 8.03 13.38
C ALA A 73 -10.67 7.21 12.85
N SER A 74 -10.87 5.98 12.36
CA SER A 74 -9.82 5.10 11.81
C SER A 74 -8.57 5.01 12.70
N THR A 75 -8.77 5.03 14.02
CA THR A 75 -7.69 5.09 15.03
C THR A 75 -6.74 3.91 14.96
N TYR A 76 -7.21 2.75 14.52
CA TYR A 76 -6.38 1.56 14.30
C TYR A 76 -5.30 1.80 13.25
N ALA A 77 -5.69 2.22 12.04
CA ALA A 77 -4.78 2.50 10.94
C ALA A 77 -3.78 3.62 11.28
N LEU A 78 -4.26 4.67 11.99
CA LEU A 78 -3.41 5.75 12.48
C LEU A 78 -2.36 5.27 13.48
N ARG A 79 -2.76 4.48 14.49
CA ARG A 79 -1.82 3.93 15.49
C ARG A 79 -0.82 2.95 14.89
N ALA A 80 -1.26 2.15 13.91
CA ALA A 80 -0.36 1.26 13.18
C ALA A 80 0.72 2.06 12.44
N ALA A 81 0.33 3.08 11.66
CA ALA A 81 1.28 3.97 11.01
C ALA A 81 2.21 4.67 12.04
N GLU A 82 1.68 5.18 13.15
CA GLU A 82 2.47 5.80 14.21
C GLU A 82 3.51 4.86 14.82
N SER A 83 3.19 3.57 14.97
CA SER A 83 4.14 2.58 15.51
C SER A 83 5.32 2.26 14.58
N ILE A 84 5.17 2.51 13.28
CA ILE A 84 6.24 2.33 12.28
C ILE A 84 7.13 3.58 12.21
N LEU A 85 6.55 4.78 12.43
CA LEU A 85 7.22 6.06 12.22
C LEU A 85 7.94 6.62 13.47
N LYS A 86 7.78 5.99 14.63
CA LYS A 86 8.47 6.36 15.88
C LYS A 86 9.80 5.63 16.02
#